data_AF-A0A957R795-F1
#
_entry.id   AF-A0A957R795-F1
#
_cell.length_a   1.000
_cell.length_b   1.000
_cell.length_c   1.000
_cell.angle_alpha   90.00
_cell.angle_beta   90.00
_cell.angle_gamma   90.00
#
_symmetry.space_group_name_H-M   'P 1'
#
loop_
_entity.id
_entity.type
_entity.pdbx_description
1 polymer ?
#
loop_
_entity_poly.entity_id
_entity_poly.type
_entity_poly.pdbx_seq_one_letter_code
_entity_poly.pdbx_strand_id
1 'polypeptide(L)'
;MSPEGQIETQIEKLFTQMGIPSREDINRLGKRVDELTREIDAKLLKTTSPAVLDEPFKGYKKLTVREVNERLKGLTMRELTAVKQYEMAHENRVTILREVNQRLEKMPIARYDELTVDEIVPLLNTLDAEQLAYLKTYEKAHQNRVTLIEPIENELQERPPVTA
;
A
#
# COMPACT_ATOMS: atom_id res chain seq x y z
N MET A 1 -18.32 -46.76 -30.78
CA MET A 1 -17.56 -46.23 -29.63
C MET A 1 -16.23 -46.96 -29.61
N SER A 2 -15.12 -46.23 -29.69
CA SER A 2 -13.78 -46.83 -29.72
C SER A 2 -13.35 -47.29 -28.32
N PRO A 3 -12.52 -48.34 -28.21
CA PRO A 3 -12.03 -48.85 -26.92
C PRO A 3 -11.32 -47.78 -26.08
N GLU A 4 -10.62 -46.86 -26.75
CA GLU A 4 -9.86 -45.77 -26.12
C GLU A 4 -10.75 -44.78 -25.36
N GLY A 5 -11.91 -44.40 -25.92
CA GLY A 5 -12.84 -43.48 -25.26
C GLY A 5 -13.54 -44.09 -24.03
N GLN A 6 -13.65 -45.42 -23.96
CA GLN A 6 -14.16 -46.11 -22.77
C GLN A 6 -13.12 -46.14 -21.64
N ILE A 7 -11.83 -46.15 -21.96
CA ILE A 7 -10.75 -46.11 -20.99
C ILE A 7 -10.64 -44.71 -20.37
N GLU A 8 -10.71 -43.65 -21.18
CA GLU A 8 -10.69 -42.27 -20.68
C GLU A 8 -11.84 -41.98 -19.71
N THR A 9 -13.06 -42.42 -20.06
CA THR A 9 -14.24 -42.23 -19.21
C THR A 9 -14.12 -42.98 -17.86
N GLN A 10 -13.45 -44.14 -17.84
CA GLN A 10 -13.23 -44.91 -16.61
C GLN A 10 -12.14 -44.28 -15.73
N ILE A 11 -11.09 -43.73 -16.34
CA ILE A 11 -10.00 -43.04 -15.64
C ILE A 11 -10.53 -41.77 -14.96
N GLU A 12 -11.37 -40.98 -15.64
CA GLU A 12 -11.97 -39.78 -15.03
C GLU A 12 -12.85 -40.12 -13.82
N LYS A 13 -13.69 -41.16 -13.92
CA LYS A 13 -14.51 -41.63 -12.79
C LYS A 13 -13.66 -42.08 -11.60
N LEU A 14 -12.56 -42.79 -11.86
CA LEU A 14 -11.63 -43.24 -10.82
C LEU A 14 -10.92 -42.07 -10.13
N PHE A 15 -10.52 -41.05 -10.89
CA PHE A 15 -9.90 -39.85 -10.32
C PHE A 15 -10.85 -39.09 -9.40
N THR A 16 -12.11 -38.89 -9.82
CA THR A 16 -13.12 -38.27 -8.95
C THR A 16 -13.35 -39.10 -7.67
N GLN A 17 -13.39 -40.43 -7.78
CA GLN A 17 -13.59 -41.32 -6.63
C GLN A 17 -12.40 -41.33 -5.66
N MET A 18 -11.18 -41.09 -6.14
CA MET A 18 -9.96 -40.97 -5.31
C MET A 18 -9.71 -39.54 -4.81
N GLY A 19 -10.64 -38.60 -5.04
CA GLY A 19 -10.49 -37.20 -4.63
C GLY A 19 -9.42 -36.44 -5.43
N ILE A 20 -9.03 -36.96 -6.58
CA ILE A 20 -8.10 -36.30 -7.51
C ILE A 20 -8.92 -35.38 -8.42
N PRO A 21 -8.57 -34.08 -8.53
CA PRO A 21 -9.28 -33.15 -9.39
C PRO A 21 -9.29 -33.63 -10.85
N SER A 22 -10.45 -33.57 -11.50
CA SER A 22 -10.55 -33.92 -12.92
C SER A 22 -9.86 -32.87 -13.81
N ARG A 23 -9.62 -33.24 -15.07
CA ARG A 23 -9.07 -32.29 -16.05
C ARG A 23 -10.03 -31.11 -16.29
N GLU A 24 -11.33 -31.34 -16.17
CA GLU A 24 -12.34 -30.29 -16.25
C GLU A 24 -12.28 -29.34 -15.04
N ASP A 25 -12.09 -29.87 -13.82
CA ASP A 25 -11.90 -29.07 -12.60
C ASP A 25 -10.68 -28.16 -12.71
N ILE A 26 -9.56 -28.70 -13.20
CA ILE A 26 -8.31 -27.95 -13.41
C ILE A 26 -8.53 -26.83 -14.44
N ASN A 27 -9.23 -27.11 -15.55
CA ASN A 27 -9.54 -26.10 -16.56
C ASN A 27 -10.47 -25.00 -16.00
N ARG A 28 -11.45 -25.37 -15.17
CA ARG A 28 -12.35 -24.42 -14.53
C ARG A 28 -11.62 -23.53 -13.52
N LEU A 29 -10.69 -24.11 -12.76
CA LEU A 29 -9.81 -23.36 -11.85
C LEU A 29 -8.92 -22.38 -12.62
N GLY A 30 -8.33 -22.81 -13.75
CA GLY A 30 -7.55 -21.93 -14.63
C GLY A 30 -8.34 -20.70 -15.10
N LYS A 31 -9.56 -20.92 -15.64
CA LYS A 31 -10.43 -19.81 -16.05
C LYS A 31 -10.75 -18.84 -14.91
N ARG A 32 -10.94 -19.37 -13.69
CA ARG A 32 -11.25 -18.55 -12.51
C ARG A 32 -10.03 -17.77 -12.03
N VAL A 33 -8.83 -18.33 -12.15
CA VAL A 33 -7.58 -17.61 -11.90
C VAL A 33 -7.41 -16.47 -12.91
N ASP A 34 -7.69 -16.69 -14.19
CA ASP A 34 -7.64 -15.63 -15.22
C ASP A 34 -8.65 -14.51 -14.93
N GLU A 35 -9.86 -14.88 -14.51
CA GLU A 35 -10.92 -13.92 -14.17
C GLU A 35 -10.55 -13.11 -12.92
N LEU A 36 -10.06 -13.77 -11.87
CA LEU A 36 -9.54 -13.11 -10.67
C LEU A 36 -8.34 -12.21 -10.98
N THR A 37 -7.46 -12.62 -11.89
CA THR A 37 -6.32 -11.81 -12.32
C THR A 37 -6.80 -10.53 -12.99
N ARG A 38 -7.79 -10.62 -13.89
CA ARG A 38 -8.42 -9.44 -14.50
C ARG A 38 -9.17 -8.57 -13.50
N GLU A 39 -9.84 -9.16 -12.51
CA GLU A 39 -10.48 -8.39 -11.45
C GLU A 39 -9.47 -7.66 -10.56
N ILE A 40 -8.34 -8.32 -10.24
CA ILE A 40 -7.22 -7.72 -9.52
C ILE A 40 -6.65 -6.56 -10.34
N ASP A 41 -6.37 -6.76 -11.62
CA ASP A 41 -5.88 -5.69 -12.51
C ASP A 41 -6.89 -4.54 -12.62
N ALA A 42 -8.18 -4.83 -12.82
CA ALA A 42 -9.22 -3.81 -12.90
C ALA A 42 -9.42 -3.05 -11.59
N LYS A 43 -9.28 -3.73 -10.44
CA LYS A 43 -9.29 -3.09 -9.13
C LYS A 43 -8.03 -2.25 -8.93
N LEU A 44 -6.86 -2.75 -9.33
CA LEU A 44 -5.61 -2.00 -9.34
C LEU A 44 -5.71 -0.76 -10.23
N LEU A 45 -6.32 -0.83 -11.41
CA LEU A 45 -6.57 0.35 -12.27
C LEU A 45 -7.55 1.36 -11.66
N LYS A 46 -8.46 0.91 -10.79
CA LYS A 46 -9.39 1.78 -10.03
C LYS A 46 -8.77 2.38 -8.78
N THR A 47 -7.85 1.68 -8.12
CA THR A 47 -7.10 2.20 -6.95
C THR A 47 -5.82 2.94 -7.36
N THR A 48 -5.34 2.68 -8.56
CA THR A 48 -4.09 3.15 -9.14
C THR A 48 -4.41 3.61 -10.57
N SER A 49 -5.24 4.64 -10.71
CA SER A 49 -5.51 5.23 -12.01
C SER A 49 -4.23 5.85 -12.58
N PRO A 50 -3.69 5.35 -13.70
CA PRO A 50 -2.55 5.94 -14.37
C PRO A 50 -3.03 6.97 -15.40
N ALA A 51 -2.35 8.12 -15.45
CA ALA A 51 -2.27 9.04 -16.60
C ALA A 51 -3.45 10.00 -16.93
N VAL A 52 -4.29 10.33 -15.95
CA VAL A 52 -4.79 11.70 -15.74
C VAL A 52 -4.65 11.89 -14.24
N LEU A 53 -3.82 12.82 -13.75
CA LEU A 53 -3.69 13.00 -12.30
C LEU A 53 -5.02 13.57 -11.80
N ASP A 54 -5.94 12.69 -11.40
CA ASP A 54 -7.12 13.05 -10.64
C ASP A 54 -6.69 13.94 -9.47
N GLU A 55 -7.56 14.88 -9.10
CA GLU A 55 -7.28 15.77 -7.96
C GLU A 55 -6.83 14.93 -6.75
N PRO A 56 -5.76 15.32 -6.03
CA PRO A 56 -5.21 14.54 -4.92
C PRO A 56 -6.25 14.20 -3.86
N PHE A 57 -7.26 15.06 -3.74
CA PHE A 57 -8.48 14.80 -3.00
C PHE A 57 -9.60 15.69 -3.56
N LYS A 58 -10.85 15.31 -3.30
CA LYS A 58 -12.04 15.98 -3.85
C LYS A 58 -12.03 17.50 -3.62
N GLY A 59 -12.09 18.26 -4.71
CA GLY A 59 -12.19 19.72 -4.71
C GLY A 59 -10.85 20.44 -4.55
N TYR A 60 -9.72 19.75 -4.75
CA TYR A 60 -8.37 20.29 -4.56
C TYR A 60 -8.12 21.62 -5.28
N LYS A 61 -8.52 21.73 -6.56
CA LYS A 61 -8.34 22.95 -7.37
C LYS A 61 -9.07 24.17 -6.80
N LYS A 62 -10.12 23.94 -6.00
CA LYS A 62 -10.95 25.01 -5.45
C LYS A 62 -10.42 25.57 -4.13
N LEU A 63 -9.40 24.94 -3.55
CA LEU A 63 -8.86 25.32 -2.25
C LEU A 63 -7.75 26.34 -2.38
N THR A 64 -7.77 27.29 -1.45
CA THR A 64 -6.69 28.24 -1.23
C THR A 64 -5.45 27.54 -0.67
N VAL A 65 -4.28 28.15 -0.83
CA VAL A 65 -3.01 27.64 -0.27
C VAL A 65 -3.13 27.37 1.23
N ARG A 66 -3.84 28.23 1.96
CA ARG A 66 -4.05 28.06 3.40
C ARG A 66 -4.87 26.82 3.71
N GLU A 67 -5.98 26.61 3.01
CA GLU A 67 -6.85 25.43 3.20
C GLU A 67 -6.13 24.14 2.81
N VAL A 68 -5.33 24.17 1.74
CA VAL A 68 -4.48 23.04 1.36
C VAL A 68 -3.50 22.73 2.48
N ASN A 69 -2.75 23.71 2.98
CA ASN A 69 -1.76 23.50 4.04
C ASN A 69 -2.36 22.94 5.34
N GLU A 70 -3.57 23.37 5.71
CA GLU A 70 -4.28 22.77 6.84
C GLU A 70 -4.62 21.30 6.59
N ARG A 71 -5.03 20.96 5.36
CA ARG A 71 -5.37 19.58 4.99
C ARG A 71 -4.13 18.68 4.89
N LEU A 72 -2.98 19.21 4.47
CA LEU A 72 -1.71 18.47 4.42
C LEU A 72 -1.31 17.89 5.79
N LYS A 73 -1.78 18.47 6.91
CA LYS A 73 -1.51 18.01 8.28
C LYS A 73 -1.98 16.60 8.57
N GLY A 74 -3.06 16.15 7.94
CA GLY A 74 -3.63 14.82 8.14
C GLY A 74 -3.42 13.86 6.98
N LEU A 75 -2.57 14.21 6.01
CA LEU A 75 -2.30 13.34 4.86
C LEU A 75 -1.18 12.35 5.17
N THR A 76 -1.37 11.14 4.67
CA THR A 76 -0.36 10.09 4.62
C THR A 76 0.80 10.48 3.70
N MET A 77 1.99 9.86 3.84
CA MET A 77 3.14 10.11 2.95
C MET A 77 2.81 9.76 1.50
N ARG A 78 1.99 8.71 1.28
CA ARG A 78 1.48 8.36 -0.03
C ARG A 78 0.61 9.48 -0.63
N GLU A 79 -0.31 10.04 0.15
CA GLU A 79 -1.16 11.15 -0.28
C GLU A 79 -0.36 12.44 -0.51
N LEU A 80 0.64 12.74 0.32
CA LEU A 80 1.57 13.85 0.13
C LEU A 80 2.35 13.70 -1.19
N THR A 81 2.76 12.48 -1.53
CA THR A 81 3.42 12.19 -2.81
C THR A 81 2.47 12.44 -3.99
N ALA A 82 1.20 12.05 -3.88
CA ALA A 82 0.20 12.34 -4.90
C ALA A 82 -0.02 13.86 -5.07
N VAL A 83 -0.10 14.62 -3.97
CA VAL A 83 -0.17 16.09 -4.00
C VAL A 83 1.05 16.68 -4.71
N LYS A 84 2.26 16.21 -4.39
CA LYS A 84 3.51 16.67 -5.03
C LYS A 84 3.45 16.48 -6.55
N GLN A 85 3.12 15.28 -7.00
CA GLN A 85 3.04 14.95 -8.43
C GLN A 85 1.99 15.80 -9.13
N TYR A 86 0.83 15.96 -8.50
CA TYR A 86 -0.25 16.79 -9.02
C TYR A 86 0.16 18.26 -9.15
N GLU A 87 0.77 18.85 -8.11
CA GLU A 87 1.24 20.24 -8.14
C GLU A 87 2.30 20.45 -9.23
N MET A 88 3.26 19.54 -9.37
CA MET A 88 4.31 19.61 -10.39
C MET A 88 3.74 19.55 -11.82
N ALA A 89 2.62 18.87 -12.02
CA ALA A 89 1.96 18.74 -13.32
C ALA A 89 0.94 19.84 -13.63
N HIS A 90 0.55 20.65 -12.65
CA HIS A 90 -0.51 21.64 -12.78
C HIS A 90 -0.03 23.06 -12.40
N GLU A 91 -0.61 23.66 -11.36
CA GLU A 91 -0.41 25.06 -10.99
C GLU A 91 0.97 25.35 -10.37
N ASN A 92 1.73 24.31 -10.02
CA ASN A 92 3.08 24.41 -9.47
C ASN A 92 3.18 25.40 -8.31
N ARG A 93 2.25 25.30 -7.35
CA ARG A 93 2.15 26.25 -6.23
C ARG A 93 3.31 26.00 -5.28
N VAL A 94 4.36 26.82 -5.42
CA VAL A 94 5.66 26.65 -4.73
C VAL A 94 5.51 26.52 -3.20
N THR A 95 4.59 27.27 -2.60
CA THR A 95 4.34 27.19 -1.15
C THR A 95 3.85 25.81 -0.72
N ILE A 96 2.95 25.19 -1.50
CA ILE A 96 2.43 23.85 -1.23
C ILE A 96 3.53 22.82 -1.46
N LEU A 97 4.27 22.92 -2.56
CA LEU A 97 5.38 22.01 -2.85
C LEU A 97 6.45 22.04 -1.76
N ARG A 98 6.77 23.22 -1.23
CA ARG A 98 7.72 23.37 -0.12
C ARG A 98 7.21 22.65 1.13
N GLU A 99 5.96 22.89 1.52
CA GLU A 99 5.35 22.25 2.68
C GLU A 99 5.29 20.72 2.54
N VAL A 100 4.90 20.24 1.35
CA VAL A 100 4.87 18.80 1.03
C VAL A 100 6.27 18.19 1.11
N ASN A 101 7.28 18.82 0.50
CA ASN A 101 8.66 18.32 0.54
C ASN A 101 9.19 18.26 1.97
N GLN A 102 8.98 19.31 2.78
CA GLN A 102 9.41 19.32 4.18
C GLN A 102 8.82 18.16 4.98
N ARG A 103 7.55 17.82 4.74
CA ARG A 103 6.88 16.68 5.41
C ARG A 103 7.42 15.34 4.95
N LEU A 104 7.65 15.18 3.66
CA LEU A 104 8.22 13.96 3.08
C LEU A 104 9.66 13.75 3.57
N GLU A 105 10.46 14.82 3.66
CA GLU A 105 11.84 14.78 4.15
C GLU A 105 11.92 14.47 5.66
N LYS A 106 10.90 14.84 6.43
CA LYS A 106 10.82 14.54 7.86
C LYS A 106 10.52 13.07 8.14
N MET A 107 9.98 12.32 7.17
CA MET A 107 9.75 10.89 7.29
C MET A 107 11.10 10.14 7.15
N PRO A 108 11.58 9.46 8.19
CA PRO A 108 12.90 8.82 8.15
C PRO A 108 12.95 7.59 7.25
N ILE A 109 11.81 6.95 6.99
CA ILE A 109 11.71 5.76 6.14
C ILE A 109 11.03 6.14 4.82
N ALA A 110 11.74 5.98 3.72
CA ALA A 110 11.19 6.22 2.39
C ALA A 110 10.02 5.26 2.11
N ARG A 111 8.95 5.77 1.49
CA ARG A 111 7.74 5.00 1.12
C ARG A 111 7.12 4.24 2.31
N TYR A 112 7.24 4.78 3.53
CA TYR A 112 6.79 4.14 4.77
C TYR A 112 5.39 3.53 4.71
N ASP A 113 4.41 4.24 4.13
CA ASP A 113 3.01 3.77 4.04
C ASP A 113 2.81 2.56 3.12
N GLU A 114 3.81 2.25 2.29
CA GLU A 114 3.78 1.13 1.35
C GLU A 114 4.47 -0.11 1.92
N LEU A 115 5.19 0.02 3.04
CA LEU A 115 5.94 -1.05 3.66
C LEU A 115 5.09 -1.84 4.66
N THR A 116 5.32 -3.15 4.69
CA THR A 116 4.75 -4.06 5.69
C THR A 116 5.48 -3.96 7.02
N VAL A 117 4.88 -4.48 8.09
CA VAL A 117 5.50 -4.49 9.42
C VAL A 117 6.83 -5.24 9.40
N ASP A 118 6.89 -6.38 8.71
CA ASP A 118 8.11 -7.19 8.56
C ASP A 118 9.24 -6.46 7.83
N GLU A 119 8.89 -5.53 6.92
CA GLU A 119 9.87 -4.67 6.23
C GLU A 119 10.31 -3.48 7.10
N ILE A 120 9.42 -2.94 7.93
CA ILE A 120 9.71 -1.76 8.76
C ILE A 120 10.53 -2.11 10.00
N VAL A 121 10.19 -3.20 10.70
CA VAL A 121 10.83 -3.57 11.98
C VAL A 121 12.36 -3.63 11.88
N PRO A 122 12.96 -4.25 10.85
CA PRO A 122 14.41 -4.27 10.68
C PRO A 122 15.04 -2.89 10.49
N LEU A 123 14.29 -1.90 10.00
CA LEU A 123 14.79 -0.54 9.78
C LEU A 123 14.83 0.29 11.07
N LEU A 124 14.04 -0.05 12.09
CA LEU A 124 13.95 0.71 13.34
C LEU A 124 15.29 0.83 14.08
N ASN A 125 16.14 -0.20 13.98
CA ASN A 125 17.47 -0.19 14.58
C ASN A 125 18.43 0.83 13.95
N THR A 126 18.15 1.27 12.70
CA THR A 126 18.97 2.25 11.97
C THR A 126 18.60 3.70 12.30
N LEU A 127 17.45 3.89 12.95
CA LEU A 127 16.90 5.21 13.23
C LEU A 127 17.37 5.72 14.58
N ASP A 128 17.54 7.03 14.69
CA ASP A 128 17.77 7.69 15.98
C ASP A 128 16.47 7.85 16.79
N ALA A 129 16.61 8.24 18.05
CA ALA A 129 15.48 8.37 18.97
C ALA A 129 14.48 9.47 18.57
N GLU A 130 14.91 10.55 17.92
CA GLU A 130 14.01 11.60 17.43
C GLU A 130 13.20 11.11 16.23
N GLN A 131 13.84 10.38 15.32
CA GLN A 131 13.21 9.72 14.19
C GLN A 131 12.20 8.67 14.63
N LEU A 132 12.54 7.85 15.63
CA LEU A 132 11.62 6.88 16.23
C LEU A 132 10.42 7.56 16.91
N ALA A 133 10.64 8.65 17.64
CA ALA A 133 9.57 9.42 18.27
C ALA A 133 8.62 10.05 17.23
N TYR A 134 9.18 10.55 16.12
CA TYR A 134 8.40 11.03 14.99
C TYR A 134 7.57 9.90 14.35
N LEU A 135 8.19 8.76 14.05
CA LEU A 135 7.49 7.59 13.51
C LEU A 135 6.37 7.10 14.41
N LYS A 136 6.60 7.02 15.73
CA LYS A 136 5.56 6.65 16.70
C LYS A 136 4.37 7.59 16.63
N THR A 137 4.62 8.89 16.58
CA THR A 137 3.58 9.92 16.51
C THR A 137 2.81 9.82 15.19
N TYR A 138 3.55 9.65 14.09
CA TYR A 138 2.99 9.48 12.77
C TYR A 138 2.09 8.24 12.68
N GLU A 139 2.60 7.09 13.12
CA GLU A 139 1.88 5.82 13.07
C GLU A 139 0.58 5.88 13.88
N LYS A 140 0.62 6.43 15.10
CA LYS A 140 -0.57 6.62 15.95
C LYS A 140 -1.61 7.55 15.32
N ALA A 141 -1.19 8.54 14.54
CA ALA A 141 -2.09 9.48 13.88
C ALA A 141 -2.75 8.93 12.60
N HIS A 142 -2.21 7.85 12.02
CA HIS A 142 -2.66 7.33 10.73
C HIS A 142 -3.11 5.86 10.83
N GLN A 143 -2.25 4.89 10.51
CA GLN A 143 -2.64 3.48 10.41
C GLN A 143 -2.79 2.78 11.76
N ASN A 144 -2.19 3.33 12.82
CA ASN A 144 -2.25 2.84 14.20
C ASN A 144 -2.04 1.32 14.31
N ARG A 145 -1.06 0.79 13.57
CA ARG A 145 -0.70 -0.63 13.58
C ARG A 145 -0.09 -0.98 14.94
N VAL A 146 -0.90 -1.59 15.81
CA VAL A 146 -0.48 -1.96 17.18
C VAL A 146 0.79 -2.82 17.16
N THR A 147 0.88 -3.76 16.22
CA THR A 147 2.03 -4.64 16.02
C THR A 147 3.33 -3.92 15.63
N LEU A 148 3.25 -2.66 15.20
CA LEU A 148 4.41 -1.82 14.89
C LEU A 148 4.70 -0.80 16.00
N ILE A 149 3.68 -0.33 16.70
CA ILE A 149 3.83 0.60 17.82
C ILE A 149 4.67 -0.02 18.94
N GLU A 150 4.41 -1.28 19.30
CA GLU A 150 5.17 -1.98 20.36
C GLU A 150 6.68 -2.05 20.07
N PRO A 151 7.14 -2.51 18.88
CA PRO A 151 8.56 -2.44 18.52
C PRO A 151 9.17 -1.04 18.61
N ILE A 152 8.47 -0.01 18.14
CA ILE A 152 8.97 1.38 18.20
C ILE A 152 9.07 1.86 19.66
N GLU A 153 8.11 1.49 20.51
CA GLU A 153 8.14 1.82 21.93
C GLU A 153 9.28 1.13 22.66
N ASN A 154 9.55 -0.14 22.36
CA ASN A 154 10.69 -0.87 22.90
C ASN A 154 12.02 -0.19 22.50
N GLU A 155 12.18 0.16 21.22
CA GLU A 155 13.39 0.88 20.76
C GLU A 155 13.58 2.23 21.45
N LEU A 156 12.50 2.96 21.72
CA LEU A 156 12.55 4.23 22.46
C LEU A 156 12.82 4.06 23.96
N GLN A 157 12.49 2.91 24.54
CA GLN A 157 12.84 2.59 25.94
C GLN A 157 14.34 2.27 26.07
N GLU A 158 14.87 1.50 25.12
CA GLU A 158 16.30 1.17 25.06
C GLU A 158 17.15 2.38 24.67
N ARG A 159 16.63 3.25 23.79
CA ARG A 159 17.33 4.41 23.23
C ARG A 159 16.45 5.67 23.36
N PRO A 160 16.32 6.24 24.58
CA PRO A 160 15.47 7.40 24.80
C PRO A 160 16.03 8.64 24.08
N PRO A 161 15.16 9.56 23.63
CA PRO A 161 15.60 10.82 23.04
C PRO A 161 16.36 11.64 24.07
N VAL A 162 17.45 12.28 23.62
CA VAL A 162 18.23 13.18 24.48
C VAL A 162 17.30 14.31 24.92
N THR A 163 16.99 14.33 26.20
CA THR A 163 16.18 15.38 26.81
C THR A 163 17.10 16.58 27.00
N ALA A 164 16.88 17.64 26.23
CA ALA A 164 17.59 18.92 26.36
C ALA A 164 17.19 19.66 27.65
#